data_AF-A0A9P3KZ02-F1
#
_entry.id   AF-A0A9P3KZ02-F1
#
_cell.length_a   1.000
_cell.length_b   1.000
_cell.length_c   1.000
_cell.angle_alpha   90.00
_cell.angle_beta   90.00
_cell.angle_gamma   90.00
#
_symmetry.space_group_name_H-M   'P 1'
#
loop_
_entity.id
_entity.type
_entity.pdbx_description
1 polymer ?
#
loop_
_entity_poly.entity_id
_entity_poly.type
_entity_poly.pdbx_seq_one_letter_code
_entity_poly.pdbx_strand_id
1 'polypeptide(L)'
;MRRLAGSLLLATIVLLLVGFAGHASAQKLCLDSTQPQIPKDQLQICGQYNNESCCTNPRAVEIAKKLAEHSAAMGANPAAKNCLRALEAVLCAECDPYATQLYSRDRNGRYADVPYLCTAQSNRDPVESQPFCSTVWDVCAMVPIPKNPFVATNDPRYISIYDVYLTKGEFCRRFMPPNKNPGDGPKICYRGKPVDYPDELGEDVLPPVNDMCVEQIGLSTKNEKSVENSYYVAMTPHPDQSRRAFFLERAGRLFLYDLPEPGSSDYLPSDGGSTFLDISHLVAQGVEKGAGGTGRGAGAVGIAFHPDYPRNGRFFVSFTCDSSVNSDCKAAVCGCYKDVDCTPEKVQAANPDGKWGAGDLCRNVTVVAEFSACSDTLCTPAKISQQSSIEPTIVRYIVRLGQPFINNNGGQIRFGADGMLYVMLGDGGGEWDPLGLAQNPKAFQGKVLRLDVLNGISEPDDNEISSRGLLGAYGIPPDNPYAFAWEWRGRCLR
;
A
#
# COMPACT_ATOMS: atom_id res chain seq x y z
N MET A 1 -23.77 3.85 -45.60
CA MET A 1 -22.64 2.91 -45.85
C MET A 1 -21.31 3.33 -45.18
N ARG A 2 -20.85 4.59 -45.26
CA ARG A 2 -19.58 5.01 -44.62
C ARG A 2 -19.52 4.93 -43.08
N ARG A 3 -20.65 5.08 -42.36
CA ARG A 3 -20.70 4.99 -40.88
C ARG A 3 -20.68 3.55 -40.32
N LEU A 4 -21.13 2.58 -41.11
CA LEU A 4 -21.11 1.15 -40.72
C LEU A 4 -19.70 0.55 -40.87
N ALA A 5 -18.94 0.98 -41.88
CA ALA A 5 -17.56 0.53 -42.10
C ALA A 5 -16.61 0.97 -40.98
N GLY A 6 -16.74 2.19 -40.45
CA GLY A 6 -15.89 2.68 -39.36
C GLY A 6 -16.17 2.00 -38.01
N SER A 7 -17.41 1.58 -37.77
CA SER A 7 -17.80 0.88 -36.53
C SER A 7 -17.30 -0.56 -36.51
N LEU A 8 -17.29 -1.24 -37.67
CA LEU A 8 -16.70 -2.58 -37.81
C LEU A 8 -15.16 -2.55 -37.66
N LEU A 9 -14.50 -1.50 -38.16
CA LEU A 9 -13.05 -1.34 -38.06
C LEU A 9 -12.61 -1.09 -36.60
N LEU A 10 -13.38 -0.27 -35.86
CA LEU A 10 -13.09 -0.02 -34.44
C LEU A 10 -13.32 -1.28 -33.59
N ALA A 11 -14.38 -2.04 -33.85
CA ALA A 11 -14.68 -3.28 -33.13
C ALA A 11 -13.63 -4.37 -33.38
N THR A 12 -13.10 -4.47 -34.61
CA THR A 12 -12.01 -5.41 -34.94
C THR A 12 -10.68 -4.98 -34.33
N ILE A 13 -10.37 -3.69 -34.26
CA ILE A 13 -9.18 -3.18 -33.57
C ILE A 13 -9.28 -3.39 -32.05
N VAL A 14 -10.46 -3.21 -31.45
CA VAL A 14 -10.68 -3.48 -30.02
C VAL A 14 -10.61 -4.98 -29.71
N LEU A 15 -11.17 -5.86 -30.56
CA LEU A 15 -11.00 -7.31 -30.40
C LEU A 15 -9.54 -7.76 -30.58
N LEU A 16 -8.79 -7.14 -31.50
CA LEU A 16 -7.36 -7.39 -31.65
C LEU A 16 -6.57 -6.91 -30.42
N LEU A 17 -6.89 -5.74 -29.86
CA LEU A 17 -6.23 -5.21 -28.67
C LEU A 17 -6.57 -5.98 -27.39
N VAL A 18 -7.79 -6.53 -27.27
CA VAL A 18 -8.19 -7.41 -26.16
C VAL A 18 -7.56 -8.80 -26.30
N GLY A 19 -7.30 -9.27 -27.53
CA GLY A 19 -6.58 -10.52 -27.79
C GLY A 19 -5.07 -10.48 -27.48
N PHE A 20 -4.47 -9.29 -27.36
CA PHE A 20 -3.06 -9.10 -27.01
C PHE A 20 -2.82 -8.74 -25.52
N ALA A 21 -3.88 -8.65 -24.71
CA ALA A 21 -3.74 -8.62 -23.25
C ALA A 21 -3.48 -10.03 -22.71
N GLY A 22 -2.43 -10.68 -23.21
CA GLY A 22 -1.87 -11.89 -22.64
C GLY A 22 -1.08 -11.51 -21.40
N HIS A 23 -1.59 -11.95 -20.24
CA HIS A 23 -0.88 -12.33 -19.02
C HIS A 23 0.63 -12.02 -19.02
N ALA A 24 1.09 -11.21 -18.07
CA ALA A 24 2.51 -11.09 -17.74
C ALA A 24 2.98 -12.40 -17.08
N SER A 25 3.22 -13.42 -17.89
CA SER A 25 3.91 -14.65 -17.49
C SER A 25 5.41 -14.36 -17.35
N ALA A 26 6.09 -15.02 -16.41
CA ALA A 26 7.55 -14.99 -16.35
C ALA A 26 8.10 -15.53 -17.67
N GLN A 27 8.59 -14.65 -18.53
CA GLN A 27 9.01 -15.04 -19.87
C GLN A 27 10.24 -15.96 -19.76
N LYS A 28 10.09 -17.21 -20.23
CA LYS A 28 11.17 -18.17 -20.34
C LYS A 28 12.32 -17.55 -21.13
N LEU A 29 13.52 -17.55 -20.57
CA LEU A 29 14.67 -16.84 -21.12
C LEU A 29 15.98 -17.53 -20.74
N CYS A 30 16.83 -17.73 -21.75
CA CYS A 30 18.14 -18.35 -21.65
C CYS A 30 19.23 -17.36 -21.24
N LEU A 31 20.37 -17.86 -20.74
CA LEU A 31 21.46 -16.99 -20.27
C LEU A 31 21.94 -16.01 -21.35
N ASP A 32 21.94 -16.41 -22.61
CA ASP A 32 22.28 -15.57 -23.76
C ASP A 32 21.15 -14.64 -24.22
N SER A 33 20.08 -14.51 -23.43
CA SER A 33 18.86 -13.73 -23.71
C SER A 33 18.05 -14.24 -24.92
N THR A 34 18.27 -15.48 -25.35
CA THR A 34 17.42 -16.13 -26.35
C THR A 34 16.23 -16.82 -25.69
N GLN A 35 15.19 -17.09 -26.47
CA GLN A 35 14.06 -17.90 -26.02
C GLN A 35 14.43 -19.39 -26.07
N PRO A 36 14.06 -20.21 -25.06
CA PRO A 36 14.25 -21.65 -25.12
C PRO A 36 13.60 -22.26 -26.36
N GLN A 37 14.21 -23.31 -26.89
CA GLN A 37 13.76 -24.00 -28.10
C GLN A 37 13.66 -25.49 -27.82
N ILE A 38 12.88 -26.20 -28.63
CA ILE A 38 12.92 -27.66 -28.66
C ILE A 38 14.21 -28.06 -29.40
N PRO A 39 15.16 -28.78 -28.76
CA PRO A 39 16.37 -29.25 -29.44
C PRO A 39 16.02 -30.10 -30.68
N LYS A 40 16.75 -29.88 -31.78
CA LYS A 40 16.50 -30.59 -33.05
C LYS A 40 16.75 -32.10 -32.95
N ASP A 41 17.73 -32.49 -32.15
CA ASP A 41 18.01 -33.87 -31.80
C ASP A 41 18.13 -33.98 -30.28
N GLN A 42 17.97 -35.19 -29.73
CA GLN A 42 18.13 -35.43 -28.30
C GLN A 42 19.52 -35.02 -27.83
N LEU A 43 19.57 -34.26 -26.74
CA LEU A 43 20.79 -33.82 -26.10
C LEU A 43 21.58 -35.03 -25.59
N GLN A 44 22.85 -35.12 -25.99
CA GLN A 44 23.77 -36.20 -25.60
C GLN A 44 23.97 -36.32 -24.07
N ILE A 45 23.79 -35.21 -23.36
CA ILE A 45 23.77 -35.06 -21.90
C ILE A 45 22.70 -34.02 -21.55
N CYS A 46 22.25 -33.94 -20.30
CA CYS A 46 21.17 -33.03 -19.89
C CYS A 46 19.81 -33.35 -20.55
N GLY A 47 19.56 -34.64 -20.83
CA GLY A 47 18.37 -35.11 -21.55
C GLY A 47 17.04 -34.78 -20.87
N GLN A 48 17.05 -34.38 -19.59
CA GLN A 48 15.88 -33.85 -18.90
C GLN A 48 15.30 -32.57 -19.54
N TYR A 49 16.06 -31.90 -20.43
CA TYR A 49 15.65 -30.69 -21.14
C TYR A 49 15.29 -30.92 -22.62
N ASN A 50 15.13 -32.17 -23.06
CA ASN A 50 14.81 -32.48 -24.47
C ASN A 50 13.46 -31.94 -24.96
N ASN A 51 12.53 -31.60 -24.05
CA ASN A 51 11.22 -31.07 -24.42
C ASN A 51 11.26 -29.57 -24.68
N GLU A 52 12.11 -28.83 -23.98
CA GLU A 52 12.31 -27.39 -24.11
C GLU A 52 13.63 -27.04 -23.42
N SER A 53 14.56 -26.40 -24.12
CA SER A 53 15.92 -26.18 -23.63
C SER A 53 16.50 -24.85 -24.06
N CYS A 54 17.39 -24.33 -23.20
CA CYS A 54 18.35 -23.29 -23.56
C CYS A 54 19.62 -23.83 -24.21
N CYS A 55 19.80 -25.15 -24.24
CA CYS A 55 20.98 -25.79 -24.82
C CYS A 55 20.72 -26.35 -26.22
N THR A 56 21.78 -26.34 -27.01
CA THR A 56 21.90 -27.10 -28.26
C THR A 56 22.86 -28.27 -28.07
N ASN A 57 22.90 -29.22 -29.01
CA ASN A 57 23.86 -30.33 -28.97
C ASN A 57 25.33 -29.89 -28.83
N PRO A 58 25.82 -28.86 -29.57
CA PRO A 58 27.17 -28.33 -29.35
C PRO A 58 27.42 -27.88 -27.91
N ARG A 59 26.43 -27.23 -27.28
CA ARG A 59 26.55 -26.79 -25.88
C ARG A 59 26.53 -27.97 -24.91
N ALA A 60 25.65 -28.95 -25.13
CA ALA A 60 25.61 -30.19 -24.35
C ALA A 60 26.94 -30.97 -24.43
N VAL A 61 27.59 -31.01 -25.61
CA VAL A 61 28.94 -31.60 -25.77
C VAL A 61 29.98 -30.86 -24.94
N GLU A 62 29.90 -29.53 -24.83
CA GLU A 62 30.80 -28.75 -23.98
C GLU A 62 30.58 -29.07 -22.48
N ILE A 63 29.33 -29.21 -22.04
CA ILE A 63 28.99 -29.65 -20.68
C ILE A 63 29.55 -31.05 -20.42
N ALA A 64 29.35 -32.00 -21.33
CA ALA A 64 29.88 -33.35 -21.22
C ALA A 64 31.41 -33.36 -21.12
N LYS A 65 32.10 -32.49 -21.88
CA LYS A 65 33.56 -32.34 -21.79
C LYS A 65 33.99 -31.84 -20.42
N LYS A 66 33.34 -30.81 -19.87
CA LYS A 66 33.63 -30.30 -18.52
C LYS A 66 33.43 -31.39 -17.45
N LEU A 67 32.34 -32.14 -17.54
CA LEU A 67 32.06 -33.24 -16.62
C LEU A 67 33.10 -34.38 -16.74
N ALA A 68 33.54 -34.69 -17.95
CA ALA A 68 34.60 -35.68 -18.19
C ALA A 68 35.95 -35.23 -17.61
N GLU A 69 36.29 -33.94 -17.70
CA GLU A 69 37.50 -33.38 -17.05
C GLU A 69 37.45 -33.55 -15.52
N HIS A 70 36.32 -33.25 -14.89
CA HIS A 70 36.14 -33.49 -13.45
C HIS A 70 36.22 -34.97 -13.10
N SER A 71 35.54 -35.83 -13.87
CA SER A 71 35.55 -37.29 -13.65
C SER A 71 36.96 -37.88 -13.75
N ALA A 72 37.72 -37.53 -14.78
CA ALA A 72 39.09 -37.98 -14.96
C ALA A 72 39.99 -37.56 -13.80
N ALA A 73 39.80 -36.34 -13.30
CA ALA A 73 40.63 -35.80 -12.23
C ALA A 73 40.25 -36.31 -10.82
N MET A 74 39.00 -36.75 -10.61
CA MET A 74 38.57 -37.40 -9.37
C MET A 74 39.04 -38.86 -9.25
N GLY A 75 39.43 -39.49 -10.37
CA GLY A 75 39.97 -40.86 -10.40
C GLY A 75 39.01 -41.92 -9.85
N ALA A 76 39.55 -42.96 -9.23
CA ALA A 76 38.77 -44.08 -8.68
C ALA A 76 38.14 -43.78 -7.30
N ASN A 77 37.90 -42.51 -6.95
CA ASN A 77 37.31 -42.14 -5.67
C ASN A 77 35.86 -42.67 -5.57
N PRO A 78 35.55 -43.57 -4.62
CA PRO A 78 34.22 -44.18 -4.51
C PRO A 78 33.12 -43.16 -4.15
N ALA A 79 33.48 -42.03 -3.51
CA ALA A 79 32.56 -40.94 -3.21
C ALA A 79 32.29 -40.01 -4.42
N ALA A 80 33.17 -40.03 -5.44
CA ALA A 80 33.07 -39.14 -6.60
C ALA A 80 31.84 -39.42 -7.46
N LYS A 81 31.33 -40.66 -7.50
CA LYS A 81 30.17 -41.02 -8.34
C LYS A 81 28.93 -40.17 -8.02
N ASN A 82 28.63 -39.97 -6.73
CA ASN A 82 27.46 -39.18 -6.32
C ASN A 82 27.72 -37.68 -6.51
N CYS A 83 28.95 -37.23 -6.27
CA CYS A 83 29.33 -35.85 -6.56
C CYS A 83 29.26 -35.52 -8.06
N LEU A 84 29.70 -36.42 -8.93
CA LEU A 84 29.63 -36.26 -10.38
C LEU A 84 28.19 -36.14 -10.87
N ARG A 85 27.25 -36.89 -10.28
CA ARG A 85 25.81 -36.75 -10.59
C ARG A 85 25.26 -35.38 -10.16
N ALA A 86 25.64 -34.91 -8.98
CA ALA A 86 25.25 -33.58 -8.51
C ALA A 86 25.87 -32.47 -9.37
N LEU A 87 27.14 -32.63 -9.78
CA LEU A 87 27.84 -31.73 -10.70
C LEU A 87 27.20 -31.72 -12.08
N GLU A 88 26.83 -32.89 -12.62
CA GLU A 88 26.10 -32.98 -13.89
C GLU A 88 24.80 -32.18 -13.82
N ALA A 89 23.99 -32.37 -12.77
CA ALA A 89 22.76 -31.60 -12.60
C ALA A 89 23.02 -30.08 -12.52
N VAL A 90 24.05 -29.65 -11.77
CA VAL A 90 24.43 -28.24 -11.66
C VAL A 90 24.89 -27.66 -13.00
N LEU A 91 25.70 -28.39 -13.76
CA LEU A 91 26.17 -27.97 -15.07
C LEU A 91 25.02 -27.92 -16.09
N CYS A 92 24.09 -28.87 -16.03
CA CYS A 92 22.94 -28.92 -16.90
C CYS A 92 21.88 -27.84 -16.61
N ALA A 93 21.95 -27.15 -15.46
CA ALA A 93 20.99 -26.12 -15.10
C ALA A 93 20.99 -24.92 -16.07
N GLU A 94 22.07 -24.70 -16.83
CA GLU A 94 22.11 -23.67 -17.88
C GLU A 94 21.21 -24.01 -19.09
N CYS A 95 20.82 -25.28 -19.21
CA CYS A 95 19.91 -25.76 -20.25
C CYS A 95 18.43 -25.60 -19.88
N ASP A 96 18.15 -25.15 -18.65
CA ASP A 96 16.80 -24.95 -18.15
C ASP A 96 16.08 -23.80 -18.89
N PRO A 97 14.80 -23.94 -19.28
CA PRO A 97 14.04 -22.86 -19.90
C PRO A 97 13.98 -21.56 -19.08
N TYR A 98 14.20 -21.65 -17.77
CA TYR A 98 14.26 -20.53 -16.82
C TYR A 98 15.69 -20.22 -16.37
N ALA A 99 16.71 -20.50 -17.19
CA ALA A 99 18.10 -20.34 -16.81
C ALA A 99 18.42 -18.89 -16.35
N THR A 100 17.86 -17.85 -16.96
CA THR A 100 18.13 -16.47 -16.49
C THR A 100 17.67 -16.20 -15.05
N GLN A 101 16.59 -16.86 -14.60
CA GLN A 101 16.05 -16.71 -13.25
C GLN A 101 16.85 -17.52 -12.21
N LEU A 102 17.56 -18.57 -12.65
CA LEU A 102 18.34 -19.46 -11.79
C LEU A 102 19.74 -18.92 -11.45
N TYR A 103 20.30 -17.96 -12.20
CA TYR A 103 21.70 -17.55 -12.05
C TYR A 103 21.84 -16.10 -11.58
N SER A 104 22.78 -15.86 -10.65
CA SER A 104 23.18 -14.49 -10.27
C SER A 104 24.04 -13.84 -11.35
N ARG A 105 23.99 -12.50 -11.46
CA ARG A 105 24.89 -11.71 -12.32
C ARG A 105 25.84 -10.86 -11.48
N ASP A 106 27.09 -10.74 -11.94
CA ASP A 106 28.06 -9.79 -11.39
C ASP A 106 27.80 -8.35 -11.89
N ARG A 107 28.59 -7.38 -11.40
CA ARG A 107 28.47 -5.96 -11.80
C ARG A 107 28.75 -5.72 -13.30
N ASN A 108 29.38 -6.67 -13.97
CA ASN A 108 29.69 -6.62 -15.40
C ASN A 108 28.65 -7.38 -16.23
N GLY A 109 27.57 -7.86 -15.62
CA GLY A 109 26.50 -8.61 -16.27
C GLY A 109 26.86 -10.06 -16.60
N ARG A 110 27.98 -10.60 -16.09
CA ARG A 110 28.35 -12.01 -16.29
C ARG A 110 27.60 -12.88 -15.31
N TYR A 111 27.05 -13.98 -15.79
CA TYR A 111 26.41 -14.97 -14.91
C TYR A 111 27.45 -15.72 -14.10
N ALA A 112 27.06 -16.11 -12.89
CA ALA A 112 27.84 -17.03 -12.07
C ALA A 112 27.94 -18.42 -12.73
N ASP A 113 28.94 -19.20 -12.33
CA ASP A 113 29.13 -20.57 -12.82
C ASP A 113 28.14 -21.58 -12.20
N VAL A 114 27.47 -21.19 -11.11
CA VAL A 114 26.56 -22.05 -10.33
C VAL A 114 25.21 -21.33 -10.16
N PRO A 115 24.08 -22.02 -10.41
CA PRO A 115 22.75 -21.47 -10.16
C PRO A 115 22.47 -21.35 -8.66
N TYR A 116 21.41 -20.66 -8.30
CA TYR A 116 20.88 -20.73 -6.94
C TYR A 116 20.42 -22.16 -6.62
N LEU A 117 20.77 -22.69 -5.45
CA LEU A 117 20.44 -24.06 -5.02
C LEU A 117 19.40 -24.02 -3.89
N CYS A 118 18.35 -24.84 -3.98
CA CYS A 118 17.30 -24.85 -2.96
C CYS A 118 17.75 -25.45 -1.62
N THR A 119 17.28 -24.87 -0.52
CA THR A 119 17.47 -25.32 0.86
C THR A 119 16.14 -25.77 1.47
N ALA A 120 16.15 -26.53 2.57
CA ALA A 120 14.92 -26.97 3.21
C ALA A 120 14.36 -25.79 4.01
N GLN A 121 13.28 -25.16 3.53
CA GLN A 121 12.53 -24.21 4.33
C GLN A 121 11.63 -24.97 5.31
N SER A 122 11.63 -24.55 6.57
CA SER A 122 10.67 -25.03 7.56
C SER A 122 9.28 -24.48 7.22
N ASN A 123 8.32 -25.40 7.07
CA ASN A 123 6.88 -25.20 7.30
C ASN A 123 5.94 -24.62 6.22
N ARG A 124 6.28 -24.54 4.93
CA ARG A 124 5.26 -24.25 3.88
C ARG A 124 5.52 -24.99 2.56
N ASP A 125 5.22 -26.30 2.53
CA ASP A 125 4.51 -27.04 1.46
C ASP A 125 4.60 -28.57 1.69
N PRO A 126 3.53 -29.39 1.51
CA PRO A 126 3.58 -30.85 1.69
C PRO A 126 4.11 -31.63 0.47
N VAL A 127 4.53 -30.98 -0.62
CA VAL A 127 4.88 -31.66 -1.87
C VAL A 127 6.34 -31.39 -2.24
N GLU A 128 7.20 -32.36 -1.91
CA GLU A 128 8.65 -32.44 -2.19
C GLU A 128 9.60 -31.51 -1.43
N SER A 129 9.83 -31.87 -0.17
CA SER A 129 10.87 -31.39 0.73
C SER A 129 12.31 -31.85 0.36
N GLN A 130 12.79 -31.67 -0.87
CA GLN A 130 14.18 -32.05 -1.23
C GLN A 130 15.14 -30.86 -1.31
N PRO A 131 16.00 -30.63 -0.29
CA PRO A 131 16.99 -29.56 -0.31
C PRO A 131 18.21 -29.94 -1.18
N PHE A 132 18.16 -29.61 -2.47
CA PHE A 132 19.26 -29.93 -3.40
C PHE A 132 20.62 -29.36 -2.97
N CYS A 133 20.67 -28.18 -2.34
CA CYS A 133 21.91 -27.65 -1.78
C CYS A 133 22.53 -28.58 -0.72
N SER A 134 21.68 -29.16 0.15
CA SER A 134 22.15 -30.13 1.15
C SER A 134 22.66 -31.39 0.47
N THR A 135 21.98 -31.86 -0.58
CA THR A 135 22.44 -32.97 -1.40
C THR A 135 23.83 -32.71 -1.97
N VAL A 136 24.07 -31.56 -2.61
CA VAL A 136 25.38 -31.18 -3.15
C VAL A 136 26.44 -31.18 -2.05
N TRP A 137 26.17 -30.57 -0.90
CA TRP A 137 27.10 -30.59 0.23
C TRP A 137 27.41 -32.02 0.67
N ASP A 138 26.39 -32.84 0.90
CA ASP A 138 26.55 -34.18 1.46
C ASP A 138 27.37 -35.11 0.56
N VAL A 139 27.29 -34.92 -0.76
CA VAL A 139 28.03 -35.76 -1.72
C VAL A 139 29.35 -35.16 -2.19
N CYS A 140 29.50 -33.83 -2.19
CA CYS A 140 30.66 -33.14 -2.76
C CYS A 140 31.57 -32.43 -1.75
N ALA A 141 31.15 -32.21 -0.49
CA ALA A 141 31.88 -31.34 0.43
C ALA A 141 33.38 -31.67 0.54
N MET A 142 33.68 -32.96 0.69
CA MET A 142 35.04 -33.49 0.88
C MET A 142 35.66 -34.06 -0.40
N VAL A 143 34.97 -34.01 -1.54
CA VAL A 143 35.49 -34.53 -2.81
C VAL A 143 36.36 -33.45 -3.45
N PRO A 144 37.61 -33.74 -3.85
CA PRO A 144 38.41 -32.82 -4.64
C PRO A 144 37.79 -32.60 -6.03
N ILE A 145 37.45 -31.35 -6.34
CA ILE A 145 36.88 -30.91 -7.62
C ILE A 145 37.87 -29.95 -8.29
N PRO A 146 38.68 -30.39 -9.26
CA PRO A 146 39.58 -29.49 -9.96
C PRO A 146 38.79 -28.42 -10.74
N LYS A 147 39.25 -27.16 -10.70
CA LYS A 147 38.47 -25.99 -11.18
C LYS A 147 37.06 -25.96 -10.56
N ASN A 148 37.01 -26.08 -9.24
CA ASN A 148 35.77 -26.21 -8.48
C ASN A 148 34.81 -25.03 -8.76
N PRO A 149 33.64 -25.26 -9.39
CA PRO A 149 32.70 -24.19 -9.73
C PRO A 149 32.07 -23.54 -8.48
N PHE A 150 32.10 -24.22 -7.32
CA PHE A 150 31.57 -23.71 -6.06
C PHE A 150 32.54 -22.80 -5.30
N VAL A 151 33.77 -22.65 -5.80
CA VAL A 151 34.85 -21.95 -5.11
C VAL A 151 35.34 -20.80 -5.98
N ALA A 152 35.04 -19.57 -5.56
CA ALA A 152 35.42 -18.35 -6.29
C ALA A 152 36.85 -17.90 -5.94
N THR A 153 37.84 -18.78 -6.07
CA THR A 153 39.26 -18.45 -5.87
C THR A 153 40.13 -19.09 -6.95
N ASN A 154 41.21 -18.40 -7.32
CA ASN A 154 42.23 -18.93 -8.24
C ASN A 154 43.38 -19.64 -7.50
N ASP A 155 43.27 -19.79 -6.18
CA ASP A 155 44.29 -20.45 -5.37
C ASP A 155 44.17 -21.99 -5.54
N PRO A 156 45.20 -22.66 -6.08
CA PRO A 156 45.17 -24.08 -6.40
C PRO A 156 45.10 -25.00 -5.17
N ARG A 157 45.19 -24.45 -3.95
CA ARG A 157 45.09 -25.20 -2.70
C ARG A 157 43.66 -25.52 -2.29
N TYR A 158 42.67 -24.77 -2.79
CA TYR A 158 41.27 -24.96 -2.46
C TYR A 158 40.58 -25.79 -3.55
N ILE A 159 40.59 -27.11 -3.39
CA ILE A 159 40.08 -28.06 -4.40
C ILE A 159 38.76 -28.70 -3.98
N SER A 160 38.44 -28.73 -2.68
CA SER A 160 37.17 -29.20 -2.16
C SER A 160 36.26 -28.03 -1.74
N ILE A 161 34.96 -28.27 -1.59
CA ILE A 161 34.02 -27.27 -1.07
C ILE A 161 34.34 -26.96 0.40
N TYR A 162 34.73 -27.99 1.17
CA TYR A 162 35.06 -27.87 2.59
C TYR A 162 36.31 -27.02 2.84
N ASP A 163 37.20 -26.88 1.85
CA ASP A 163 38.39 -26.05 2.01
C ASP A 163 38.06 -24.54 2.09
N VAL A 164 36.85 -24.13 1.68
CA VAL A 164 36.39 -22.73 1.65
C VAL A 164 35.22 -22.48 2.58
N TYR A 165 34.27 -23.41 2.67
CA TYR A 165 33.10 -23.27 3.52
C TYR A 165 33.19 -24.28 4.68
N LEU A 166 33.16 -23.79 5.92
CA LEU A 166 33.36 -24.64 7.10
C LEU A 166 32.11 -25.44 7.47
N THR A 167 30.93 -25.00 7.02
CA THR A 167 29.65 -25.62 7.36
C THR A 167 28.71 -25.71 6.15
N LYS A 168 27.84 -26.72 6.15
CA LYS A 168 26.73 -26.86 5.18
C LYS A 168 25.90 -25.58 5.08
N GLY A 169 25.59 -24.97 6.23
CA GLY A 169 24.83 -23.73 6.29
C GLY A 169 25.55 -22.54 5.67
N GLU A 170 26.88 -22.50 5.69
CA GLU A 170 27.67 -21.45 5.03
C GLU A 170 27.69 -21.63 3.51
N PHE A 171 27.96 -22.84 3.04
CA PHE A 171 27.86 -23.20 1.63
C PHE A 171 26.47 -22.91 1.07
N CYS A 172 25.42 -23.38 1.74
CA CYS A 172 24.06 -23.14 1.29
C CYS A 172 23.64 -21.66 1.42
N ARG A 173 24.18 -20.89 2.36
CA ARG A 173 23.99 -19.44 2.38
C ARG A 173 24.61 -18.72 1.19
N ARG A 174 25.73 -19.23 0.66
CA ARG A 174 26.41 -18.64 -0.49
C ARG A 174 25.68 -18.86 -1.82
N PHE A 175 25.04 -20.03 -1.95
CA PHE A 175 24.37 -20.47 -3.18
C PHE A 175 22.84 -20.43 -3.10
N MET A 176 22.24 -20.04 -1.98
CA MET A 176 20.82 -19.71 -1.99
C MET A 176 20.59 -18.34 -2.64
N PRO A 177 19.38 -18.07 -3.16
CA PRO A 177 19.01 -16.73 -3.61
C PRO A 177 19.28 -15.70 -2.52
N PRO A 178 19.89 -14.54 -2.84
CA PRO A 178 20.16 -13.53 -1.83
C PRO A 178 18.83 -13.04 -1.25
N ASN A 179 18.70 -13.13 0.07
CA ASN A 179 17.53 -12.63 0.82
C ASN A 179 17.57 -11.09 0.98
N LYS A 180 18.22 -10.40 0.04
CA LYS A 180 18.62 -9.00 0.12
C LYS A 180 18.48 -8.37 -1.23
N ASN A 181 17.27 -7.85 -1.45
CA ASN A 181 16.89 -6.78 -2.35
C ASN A 181 15.76 -7.21 -3.26
N PRO A 182 15.00 -6.23 -3.76
CA PRO A 182 13.64 -6.55 -4.08
C PRO A 182 13.07 -5.87 -5.32
N GLY A 183 13.95 -5.74 -6.29
CA GLY A 183 13.58 -5.54 -7.67
C GLY A 183 13.84 -6.78 -8.52
N ASP A 184 14.38 -7.86 -7.94
CA ASP A 184 14.57 -9.10 -8.67
C ASP A 184 13.37 -9.99 -8.35
N GLY A 185 12.54 -10.30 -9.37
CA GLY A 185 11.32 -11.12 -9.25
C GLY A 185 11.54 -12.50 -8.60
N PRO A 186 10.52 -13.39 -8.54
CA PRO A 186 10.60 -14.65 -7.81
C PRO A 186 11.88 -15.41 -8.17
N LYS A 187 12.86 -15.41 -7.26
CA LYS A 187 14.13 -16.10 -7.49
C LYS A 187 13.92 -17.57 -7.24
N ILE A 188 13.60 -18.26 -8.31
CA ILE A 188 13.58 -19.71 -8.38
C ILE A 188 14.96 -20.23 -7.99
N CYS A 189 14.99 -21.26 -7.16
CA CYS A 189 16.20 -22.01 -6.89
C CYS A 189 16.13 -23.37 -7.60
N TYR A 190 17.29 -23.89 -7.95
CA TYR A 190 17.44 -25.16 -8.65
C TYR A 190 17.35 -26.33 -7.66
N ARG A 191 16.53 -27.32 -8.01
CA ARG A 191 16.28 -28.54 -7.21
C ARG A 191 16.96 -29.80 -7.76
N GLY A 192 17.82 -29.66 -8.77
CA GLY A 192 18.47 -30.80 -9.44
C GLY A 192 17.65 -31.42 -10.58
N LYS A 193 16.52 -30.80 -10.94
CA LYS A 193 15.62 -31.21 -12.03
C LYS A 193 15.05 -29.96 -12.72
N PRO A 194 14.46 -30.08 -13.94
CA PRO A 194 13.88 -28.95 -14.64
C PRO A 194 12.90 -28.17 -13.77
N VAL A 195 12.95 -26.85 -13.87
CA VAL A 195 12.02 -25.97 -13.15
C VAL A 195 10.63 -26.11 -13.77
N ASP A 196 9.67 -26.50 -12.94
CA ASP A 196 8.25 -26.42 -13.27
C ASP A 196 7.73 -25.10 -12.71
N TYR A 197 7.37 -24.16 -13.59
CA TYR A 197 6.68 -22.94 -13.22
C TYR A 197 5.20 -23.27 -13.31
N PRO A 198 4.43 -23.29 -12.22
CA PRO A 198 2.99 -23.38 -12.36
C PRO A 198 2.56 -22.21 -13.24
N ASP A 199 1.89 -22.49 -14.36
CA ASP A 199 1.22 -21.48 -15.19
C ASP A 199 0.20 -20.65 -14.35
N GLU A 200 -0.02 -21.05 -13.10
CA GLU A 200 -0.76 -20.36 -12.05
C GLU A 200 0.06 -20.27 -10.76
N LEU A 201 1.14 -19.49 -10.75
CA LEU A 201 1.54 -18.83 -9.49
C LEU A 201 0.70 -17.56 -9.39
N GLY A 202 -0.42 -17.70 -8.67
CA GLY A 202 -1.10 -16.56 -8.08
C GLY A 202 -0.08 -15.62 -7.43
N GLU A 203 -0.39 -14.34 -7.52
CA GLU A 203 0.40 -13.18 -7.11
C GLU A 203 1.16 -13.34 -5.77
N ASP A 204 2.30 -14.02 -5.76
CA ASP A 204 3.24 -13.98 -4.64
C ASP A 204 4.43 -13.11 -5.03
N VAL A 205 4.15 -11.82 -5.14
CA VAL A 205 5.15 -10.77 -5.05
C VAL A 205 5.65 -10.76 -3.60
N LEU A 206 6.70 -11.52 -3.28
CA LEU A 206 7.40 -11.28 -2.02
C LEU A 206 8.07 -9.90 -2.10
N PRO A 207 7.78 -9.02 -1.14
CA PRO A 207 7.97 -7.60 -1.31
C PRO A 207 9.35 -7.17 -0.79
N PRO A 208 9.69 -5.90 -1.03
CA PRO A 208 11.04 -5.43 -0.87
C PRO A 208 11.78 -5.35 0.47
N VAL A 209 12.94 -6.00 0.60
CA VAL A 209 13.78 -6.03 1.84
C VAL A 209 14.54 -4.72 2.12
N ASN A 210 14.40 -3.68 1.32
CA ASN A 210 14.82 -2.31 1.67
C ASN A 210 13.88 -1.22 1.12
N ASP A 211 12.72 -1.60 0.60
CA ASP A 211 11.68 -0.67 0.15
C ASP A 211 10.37 -0.98 0.88
N MET A 212 9.45 -0.02 0.92
CA MET A 212 8.17 -0.21 1.60
C MET A 212 7.32 -1.25 0.86
N CYS A 213 6.94 -2.30 1.60
CA CYS A 213 5.98 -3.31 1.16
C CYS A 213 4.56 -2.80 1.43
N VAL A 214 3.68 -2.81 0.44
CA VAL A 214 2.25 -2.54 0.65
C VAL A 214 1.51 -3.87 0.64
N GLU A 215 1.18 -4.37 1.82
CA GLU A 215 0.31 -5.52 1.99
C GLU A 215 -1.15 -5.06 1.89
N GLN A 216 -1.91 -5.66 0.97
CA GLN A 216 -3.32 -5.38 0.89
C GLN A 216 -4.05 -6.10 2.04
N ILE A 217 -4.42 -5.34 3.06
CA ILE A 217 -5.14 -5.89 4.22
C ILE A 217 -6.66 -5.96 4.01
N GLY A 218 -7.23 -5.43 2.93
CA GLY A 218 -8.67 -5.50 2.70
C GLY A 218 -9.14 -4.86 1.40
N LEU A 219 -10.38 -5.15 1.01
CA LEU A 219 -11.08 -4.50 -0.09
C LEU A 219 -12.24 -3.70 0.49
N SER A 220 -12.39 -2.45 0.05
CA SER A 220 -13.66 -1.74 0.26
C SER A 220 -14.77 -2.54 -0.43
N THR A 221 -15.81 -2.91 0.31
CA THR A 221 -16.86 -3.81 -0.17
C THR A 221 -17.58 -3.20 -1.38
N LYS A 222 -17.28 -3.71 -2.57
CA LYS A 222 -18.12 -3.51 -3.76
C LYS A 222 -19.40 -4.30 -3.55
N ASN A 223 -20.37 -3.73 -2.84
CA ASN A 223 -21.73 -4.17 -3.05
C ASN A 223 -22.13 -3.76 -4.47
N GLU A 224 -22.38 -4.74 -5.34
CA GLU A 224 -22.77 -4.57 -6.75
C GLU A 224 -24.03 -3.71 -6.97
N LYS A 225 -24.70 -3.28 -5.88
CA LYS A 225 -25.86 -2.39 -5.90
C LYS A 225 -25.56 -0.93 -5.52
N SER A 226 -24.33 -0.58 -5.14
CA SER A 226 -23.94 0.81 -4.82
C SER A 226 -22.61 1.17 -5.46
N VAL A 227 -22.66 1.62 -6.71
CA VAL A 227 -21.48 1.82 -7.56
C VAL A 227 -20.59 3.01 -7.16
N GLU A 228 -20.88 3.85 -6.14
CA GLU A 228 -20.19 5.16 -6.08
C GLU A 228 -19.46 5.63 -4.81
N ASN A 229 -19.58 5.05 -3.60
CA ASN A 229 -19.14 5.81 -2.40
C ASN A 229 -18.26 5.13 -1.34
N SER A 230 -17.82 3.88 -1.54
CA SER A 230 -17.06 3.18 -0.51
C SER A 230 -15.56 3.19 -0.82
N TYR A 231 -14.84 4.19 -0.32
CA TYR A 231 -13.39 4.12 -0.16
C TYR A 231 -12.98 4.79 1.16
N TYR A 232 -12.02 4.17 1.83
CA TYR A 232 -11.40 4.74 3.03
C TYR A 232 -10.56 5.95 2.66
N VAL A 233 -10.73 7.03 3.40
CA VAL A 233 -10.04 8.32 3.20
C VAL A 233 -9.05 8.64 4.32
N ALA A 234 -9.19 7.98 5.47
CA ALA A 234 -8.25 8.10 6.57
C ALA A 234 -8.16 6.80 7.36
N MET A 235 -6.96 6.51 7.85
CA MET A 235 -6.68 5.44 8.81
C MET A 235 -5.94 6.04 10.01
N THR A 236 -6.23 5.55 11.22
CA THR A 236 -5.48 5.90 12.43
C THR A 236 -5.44 4.71 13.40
N PRO A 237 -4.31 4.43 14.06
CA PRO A 237 -4.23 3.36 15.05
C PRO A 237 -5.12 3.67 16.24
N HIS A 238 -5.58 2.63 16.93
CA HIS A 238 -6.28 2.76 18.19
C HIS A 238 -5.32 3.32 19.27
N PRO A 239 -5.68 4.35 20.05
CA PRO A 239 -4.73 5.01 20.98
C PRO A 239 -4.29 4.19 22.19
N ASP A 240 -4.76 2.94 22.34
CA ASP A 240 -4.42 2.05 23.45
C ASP A 240 -3.22 1.13 23.15
N GLN A 241 -2.53 1.35 22.03
CA GLN A 241 -1.40 0.52 21.56
C GLN A 241 -1.78 -0.94 21.22
N SER A 242 -3.06 -1.24 21.08
CA SER A 242 -3.50 -2.52 20.52
C SER A 242 -3.23 -2.57 19.01
N ARG A 243 -3.31 -3.77 18.42
CA ARG A 243 -3.26 -3.98 16.97
C ARG A 243 -4.59 -3.64 16.30
N ARG A 244 -5.27 -2.59 16.74
CA ARG A 244 -6.53 -2.14 16.16
C ARG A 244 -6.34 -0.82 15.44
N ALA A 245 -7.11 -0.61 14.39
CA ALA A 245 -7.13 0.66 13.68
C ALA A 245 -8.53 1.05 13.26
N PHE A 246 -8.73 2.37 13.22
CA PHE A 246 -9.94 3.00 12.74
C PHE A 246 -9.78 3.37 11.27
N PHE A 247 -10.79 3.04 10.46
CA PHE A 247 -10.85 3.33 9.04
C PHE A 247 -12.07 4.20 8.75
N LEU A 248 -11.83 5.44 8.32
CA LEU A 248 -12.88 6.39 7.98
C LEU A 248 -13.21 6.27 6.49
N GLU A 249 -14.44 5.88 6.19
CA GLU A 249 -15.02 5.91 4.86
C GLU A 249 -15.46 7.33 4.50
N ARG A 250 -15.27 7.73 3.23
CA ARG A 250 -15.73 9.05 2.73
C ARG A 250 -17.20 9.33 3.03
N ALA A 251 -18.04 8.28 3.02
CA ALA A 251 -19.46 8.39 3.30
C ALA A 251 -19.80 8.72 4.77
N GLY A 252 -18.83 8.79 5.69
CA GLY A 252 -19.07 9.13 7.08
C GLY A 252 -19.22 7.93 8.02
N ARG A 253 -18.71 6.76 7.63
CA ARG A 253 -18.65 5.59 8.52
C ARG A 253 -17.23 5.39 9.01
N LEU A 254 -17.10 5.14 10.31
CA LEU A 254 -15.85 4.81 10.96
C LEU A 254 -15.91 3.35 11.38
N PHE A 255 -15.02 2.54 10.83
CA PHE A 255 -14.91 1.12 11.16
C PHE A 255 -13.75 0.89 12.09
N LEU A 256 -13.93 0.02 13.08
CA LEU A 256 -12.87 -0.47 13.96
C LEU A 256 -12.53 -1.90 13.56
N TYR A 257 -11.25 -2.14 13.27
CA TYR A 257 -10.75 -3.45 12.89
C TYR A 257 -9.61 -3.90 13.78
N ASP A 258 -9.57 -5.20 14.08
CA ASP A 258 -8.35 -5.89 14.47
C ASP A 258 -7.48 -6.09 13.22
N LEU A 259 -6.25 -5.58 13.26
CA LEU A 259 -5.30 -5.72 12.17
C LEU A 259 -4.68 -7.12 12.20
N PRO A 260 -4.52 -7.76 11.01
CA PRO A 260 -3.84 -9.04 10.91
C PRO A 260 -2.40 -8.95 11.44
N GLU A 261 -1.84 -10.09 11.85
CA GLU A 261 -0.41 -10.13 12.21
C GLU A 261 0.42 -9.76 10.97
N PRO A 262 1.44 -8.88 11.08
CA PRO A 262 2.26 -8.51 9.93
C PRO A 262 2.82 -9.75 9.21
N GLY A 263 2.52 -9.90 7.92
CA GLY A 263 2.96 -11.05 7.12
C GLY A 263 2.19 -12.35 7.35
N SER A 264 1.02 -12.32 8.01
CA SER A 264 0.16 -13.50 8.15
C SER A 264 -0.64 -13.82 6.88
N SER A 265 -0.73 -12.90 5.92
CA SER A 265 -1.58 -13.00 4.72
C SER A 265 -3.08 -13.05 5.03
N ASP A 266 -3.49 -12.70 6.25
CA ASP A 266 -4.89 -12.59 6.64
C ASP A 266 -5.49 -11.26 6.16
N TYR A 267 -6.76 -11.28 5.76
CA TYR A 267 -7.50 -10.10 5.33
C TYR A 267 -8.40 -9.57 6.46
N LEU A 268 -8.65 -8.26 6.43
CA LEU A 268 -9.74 -7.65 7.18
C LEU A 268 -11.07 -8.33 6.83
N PRO A 269 -11.96 -8.53 7.81
CA PRO A 269 -13.27 -9.11 7.60
C PRO A 269 -14.02 -8.47 6.41
N SER A 270 -14.49 -9.32 5.50
CA SER A 270 -15.23 -8.91 4.30
C SER A 270 -16.63 -8.35 4.58
N ASP A 271 -17.11 -8.50 5.82
CA ASP A 271 -18.37 -7.96 6.32
C ASP A 271 -18.27 -6.49 6.78
N GLY A 272 -17.08 -5.87 6.71
CA GLY A 272 -16.89 -4.47 7.03
C GLY A 272 -16.44 -4.18 8.46
N GLY A 273 -16.14 -5.20 9.28
CA GLY A 273 -15.77 -4.99 10.69
C GLY A 273 -16.90 -4.37 11.51
N SER A 274 -16.64 -4.06 12.79
CA SER A 274 -17.64 -3.36 13.61
C SER A 274 -17.67 -1.88 13.26
N THR A 275 -18.82 -1.39 12.79
CA THR A 275 -19.07 0.04 12.65
C THR A 275 -18.98 0.72 14.02
N PHE A 276 -17.90 1.47 14.22
CA PHE A 276 -17.66 2.19 15.45
C PHE A 276 -18.54 3.44 15.54
N LEU A 277 -18.68 4.18 14.44
CA LEU A 277 -19.50 5.39 14.33
C LEU A 277 -20.09 5.50 12.92
N ASP A 278 -21.38 5.79 12.80
CA ASP A 278 -22.03 6.08 11.51
C ASP A 278 -22.67 7.49 11.54
N ILE A 279 -21.98 8.44 10.92
CA ILE A 279 -22.47 9.81 10.69
C ILE A 279 -22.85 10.03 9.21
N SER A 280 -23.09 8.96 8.44
CA SER A 280 -23.36 9.05 7.01
C SER A 280 -24.63 9.83 6.66
N HIS A 281 -25.54 9.97 7.62
CA HIS A 281 -26.69 10.87 7.52
C HIS A 281 -26.28 12.35 7.55
N LEU A 282 -25.24 12.73 8.31
CA LEU A 282 -24.73 14.11 8.41
C LEU A 282 -23.81 14.50 7.25
N VAL A 283 -23.14 13.52 6.65
CA VAL A 283 -22.12 13.76 5.63
C VAL A 283 -22.77 14.02 4.27
N ALA A 284 -22.37 15.13 3.64
CA ALA A 284 -22.75 15.41 2.26
C ALA A 284 -22.19 14.33 1.33
N GLN A 285 -23.07 13.51 0.75
CA GLN A 285 -22.70 12.53 -0.25
C GLN A 285 -22.63 13.22 -1.61
N GLY A 286 -21.46 13.18 -2.25
CA GLY A 286 -21.26 13.73 -3.57
C GLY A 286 -21.97 12.90 -4.63
N VAL A 287 -23.27 13.15 -4.85
CA VAL A 287 -23.99 12.64 -6.02
C VAL A 287 -24.47 13.85 -6.81
N GLU A 288 -23.91 14.07 -8.00
CA GLU A 288 -24.75 14.38 -9.16
C GLU A 288 -24.06 14.08 -10.51
N LYS A 289 -24.90 13.58 -11.42
CA LYS A 289 -24.58 13.15 -12.78
C LYS A 289 -24.41 14.36 -13.69
N GLY A 290 -23.23 14.50 -14.29
CA GLY A 290 -23.04 15.36 -15.47
C GLY A 290 -21.77 16.21 -15.41
N ALA A 291 -21.06 16.24 -16.54
CA ALA A 291 -19.81 16.95 -16.81
C ALA A 291 -18.53 16.35 -16.21
N GLY A 292 -17.62 15.94 -17.10
CA GLY A 292 -16.40 15.21 -16.78
C GLY A 292 -15.36 16.02 -16.01
N GLY A 293 -14.74 15.33 -15.04
CA GLY A 293 -13.36 15.53 -14.57
C GLY A 293 -12.98 16.91 -14.04
N THR A 294 -13.07 17.10 -12.71
CA THR A 294 -12.03 17.67 -11.79
C THR A 294 -12.66 18.07 -10.44
N GLY A 295 -12.10 17.58 -9.32
CA GLY A 295 -12.33 18.14 -7.96
C GLY A 295 -13.61 17.71 -7.20
N ARG A 296 -13.59 16.58 -6.49
CA ARG A 296 -14.69 16.15 -5.61
C ARG A 296 -14.28 16.23 -4.13
N GLY A 297 -14.47 17.37 -3.45
CA GLY A 297 -14.01 17.61 -2.07
C GLY A 297 -15.00 17.28 -0.93
N ALA A 298 -16.26 16.92 -1.24
CA ALA A 298 -17.29 16.68 -0.22
C ALA A 298 -17.28 15.24 0.34
N GLY A 299 -17.35 15.10 1.66
CA GLY A 299 -17.37 13.83 2.38
C GLY A 299 -16.68 13.96 3.73
N ALA A 300 -16.59 12.86 4.47
CA ALA A 300 -15.65 12.76 5.59
C ALA A 300 -14.21 12.73 5.05
N VAL A 301 -13.27 13.35 5.77
CA VAL A 301 -11.88 13.54 5.29
C VAL A 301 -10.82 13.40 6.39
N GLY A 302 -11.19 13.52 7.66
CA GLY A 302 -10.22 13.47 8.75
C GLY A 302 -10.79 12.92 10.04
N ILE A 303 -9.93 12.25 10.81
CA ILE A 303 -10.20 11.79 12.17
C ILE A 303 -8.98 12.05 13.04
N ALA A 304 -9.17 12.49 14.27
CA ALA A 304 -8.09 12.63 15.25
C ALA A 304 -8.58 12.25 16.65
N PHE A 305 -7.77 11.50 17.38
CA PHE A 305 -8.01 11.15 18.77
C PHE A 305 -7.30 12.14 19.68
N HIS A 306 -7.95 12.55 20.78
CA HIS A 306 -7.31 13.37 21.80
C HIS A 306 -6.07 12.64 22.35
N PRO A 307 -4.96 13.32 22.69
CA PRO A 307 -3.77 12.67 23.24
C PRO A 307 -4.06 11.82 24.49
N ASP A 308 -5.00 12.29 25.31
CA ASP A 308 -5.55 11.56 26.47
C ASP A 308 -6.76 10.67 26.20
N TYR A 309 -7.00 10.25 24.95
CA TYR A 309 -8.13 9.39 24.58
C TYR A 309 -8.30 8.15 25.48
N PRO A 310 -7.24 7.41 25.86
CA PRO A 310 -7.40 6.27 26.78
C PRO A 310 -8.00 6.64 28.14
N ARG A 311 -8.03 7.93 28.51
CA ARG A 311 -8.56 8.43 29.78
C ARG A 311 -9.86 9.20 29.62
N ASN A 312 -10.07 9.88 28.49
CA ASN A 312 -11.21 10.78 28.30
C ASN A 312 -12.17 10.36 27.16
N GLY A 313 -11.79 9.40 26.32
CA GLY A 313 -12.61 8.92 25.21
C GLY A 313 -12.90 9.95 24.10
N ARG A 314 -12.23 11.11 24.10
CA ARG A 314 -12.53 12.22 23.19
C ARG A 314 -11.85 12.04 21.84
N PHE A 315 -12.61 12.21 20.76
CA PHE A 315 -12.08 12.17 19.41
C PHE A 315 -12.86 13.09 18.49
N PHE A 316 -12.31 13.38 17.32
CA PHE A 316 -12.79 14.42 16.43
C PHE A 316 -12.89 13.87 15.02
N VAL A 317 -13.95 14.25 14.30
CA VAL A 317 -14.15 13.91 12.90
C VAL A 317 -14.36 15.18 12.10
N SER A 318 -13.70 15.23 10.94
CA SER A 318 -13.79 16.31 9.97
C SER A 318 -14.51 15.83 8.72
N PHE A 319 -15.57 16.53 8.33
CA PHE A 319 -16.43 16.17 7.21
C PHE A 319 -17.08 17.39 6.56
N THR A 320 -17.54 17.22 5.33
CA THR A 320 -18.40 18.18 4.66
C THR A 320 -19.86 17.81 4.86
N CYS A 321 -20.69 18.79 5.14
CA CYS A 321 -22.10 18.63 5.44
C CYS A 321 -22.90 19.61 4.57
N ASP A 322 -24.03 19.16 4.02
CA ASP A 322 -24.89 19.93 3.12
C ASP A 322 -26.12 20.41 3.91
N SER A 323 -26.13 21.69 4.26
CA SER A 323 -27.20 22.29 5.09
C SER A 323 -28.55 22.42 4.39
N SER A 324 -28.61 22.24 3.07
CA SER A 324 -29.87 22.25 2.31
C SER A 324 -30.53 20.88 2.26
N VAL A 325 -29.73 19.81 2.37
CA VAL A 325 -30.19 18.42 2.29
C VAL A 325 -30.44 17.86 3.69
N ASN A 326 -29.65 18.27 4.68
CA ASN A 326 -29.79 17.79 6.04
C ASN A 326 -30.13 18.95 7.01
N SER A 327 -31.23 18.84 7.74
CA SER A 327 -31.63 19.81 8.78
C SER A 327 -30.78 19.75 10.05
N ASP A 328 -30.13 18.61 10.31
CA ASP A 328 -29.21 18.40 11.43
C ASP A 328 -27.84 19.03 11.17
N CYS A 329 -27.55 19.31 9.89
CA CYS A 329 -26.44 20.15 9.48
C CYS A 329 -26.68 21.61 9.92
N LYS A 330 -26.12 21.98 11.07
CA LYS A 330 -26.18 23.37 11.56
C LYS A 330 -25.47 24.31 10.58
N ALA A 331 -26.08 25.48 10.35
CA ALA A 331 -25.54 26.51 9.46
C ALA A 331 -24.07 26.86 9.76
N ALA A 332 -23.33 27.23 8.72
CA ALA A 332 -21.97 27.76 8.85
C ALA A 332 -21.94 28.97 9.80
N VAL A 333 -20.90 29.05 10.62
CA VAL A 333 -20.67 30.21 11.51
C VAL A 333 -19.62 31.12 10.88
N CYS A 334 -18.59 30.52 10.29
CA CYS A 334 -17.50 31.19 9.58
C CYS A 334 -17.57 30.92 8.08
N GLY A 335 -16.84 31.71 7.30
CA GLY A 335 -16.67 31.48 5.85
C GLY A 335 -17.52 32.45 5.04
N CYS A 336 -18.02 32.02 3.88
CA CYS A 336 -18.73 32.93 2.98
C CYS A 336 -19.87 33.70 3.67
N TYR A 337 -20.16 34.90 3.16
CA TYR A 337 -21.08 35.91 3.70
C TYR A 337 -20.54 36.94 4.70
N LYS A 338 -20.13 36.57 5.94
CA LYS A 338 -20.05 37.56 7.05
C LYS A 338 -18.69 38.26 7.27
N ASP A 339 -17.56 37.60 7.02
CA ASP A 339 -16.24 38.14 7.42
C ASP A 339 -15.35 38.58 6.25
N VAL A 340 -15.62 38.04 5.05
CA VAL A 340 -14.68 38.07 3.91
C VAL A 340 -15.32 38.61 2.62
N ASP A 341 -16.54 39.16 2.69
CA ASP A 341 -17.26 39.75 1.54
C ASP A 341 -17.38 38.80 0.34
N CYS A 342 -17.60 37.51 0.64
CA CYS A 342 -17.91 36.46 -0.33
C CYS A 342 -19.43 36.44 -0.54
N THR A 343 -19.90 37.15 -1.56
CA THR A 343 -21.33 37.31 -1.92
C THR A 343 -21.71 36.40 -3.10
N PRO A 344 -23.00 36.07 -3.29
CA PRO A 344 -23.43 35.20 -4.39
C PRO A 344 -22.97 35.72 -5.76
N GLU A 345 -23.01 37.04 -5.94
CA GLU A 345 -22.63 37.72 -7.17
C GLU A 345 -21.15 37.52 -7.50
N LYS A 346 -20.27 37.60 -6.50
CA LYS A 346 -18.83 37.38 -6.70
C LYS A 346 -18.51 35.94 -7.03
N VAL A 347 -19.22 34.99 -6.41
CA VAL A 347 -19.04 33.56 -6.70
C VAL A 347 -19.57 33.21 -8.08
N GLN A 348 -20.70 33.78 -8.49
CA GLN A 348 -21.22 33.63 -9.85
C GLN A 348 -20.29 34.26 -10.89
N ALA A 349 -19.74 35.45 -10.63
CA ALA A 349 -18.76 36.10 -11.50
C ALA A 349 -17.45 35.31 -11.61
N ALA A 350 -17.03 34.65 -10.54
CA ALA A 350 -15.85 33.78 -10.50
C ALA A 350 -16.06 32.40 -11.13
N ASN A 351 -17.31 31.99 -11.36
CA ASN A 351 -17.67 30.70 -11.97
C ASN A 351 -18.78 30.87 -13.03
N PRO A 352 -18.54 31.65 -14.10
CA PRO A 352 -19.57 31.99 -15.09
C PRO A 352 -20.09 30.76 -15.84
N ASP A 353 -19.25 29.74 -16.03
CA ASP A 353 -19.58 28.50 -16.73
C ASP A 353 -20.18 27.42 -15.80
N GLY A 354 -20.34 27.71 -14.50
CA GLY A 354 -20.86 26.77 -13.51
C GLY A 354 -19.97 25.56 -13.21
N LYS A 355 -18.80 25.46 -13.87
CA LYS A 355 -17.87 24.32 -13.85
C LYS A 355 -17.47 23.86 -12.45
N TRP A 356 -17.33 24.78 -11.50
CA TRP A 356 -16.80 24.49 -10.17
C TRP A 356 -17.89 24.21 -9.12
N GLY A 357 -19.14 24.02 -9.56
CA GLY A 357 -20.30 23.83 -8.69
C GLY A 357 -20.55 25.07 -7.84
N ALA A 358 -21.38 25.98 -8.33
CA ALA A 358 -21.82 27.14 -7.58
C ALA A 358 -23.32 27.36 -7.84
N GLY A 359 -24.14 27.01 -6.86
CA GLY A 359 -25.58 27.29 -6.88
C GLY A 359 -26.03 27.99 -5.60
N ASP A 360 -25.58 27.51 -4.44
CA ASP A 360 -25.97 28.04 -3.14
C ASP A 360 -24.74 28.24 -2.24
N LEU A 361 -24.38 29.49 -1.97
CA LEU A 361 -23.28 29.83 -1.07
C LEU A 361 -23.44 29.22 0.33
N CYS A 362 -22.34 28.74 0.91
CA CYS A 362 -22.31 28.13 2.25
C CYS A 362 -23.17 26.88 2.41
N ARG A 363 -23.72 26.32 1.33
CA ARG A 363 -24.45 25.07 1.36
C ARG A 363 -23.57 23.92 1.83
N ASN A 364 -22.32 23.88 1.34
CA ASN A 364 -21.31 22.96 1.82
C ASN A 364 -20.56 23.58 2.99
N VAL A 365 -20.66 22.94 4.15
CA VAL A 365 -20.01 23.36 5.38
C VAL A 365 -18.93 22.34 5.71
N THR A 366 -17.67 22.80 5.80
CA THR A 366 -16.61 22.02 6.42
C THR A 366 -16.81 22.07 7.94
N VAL A 367 -17.01 20.89 8.52
CA VAL A 367 -17.31 20.69 9.93
C VAL A 367 -16.16 19.92 10.57
N VAL A 368 -15.72 20.39 11.75
CA VAL A 368 -14.92 19.58 12.68
C VAL A 368 -15.76 19.43 13.94
N ALA A 369 -16.14 18.21 14.27
CA ALA A 369 -16.97 17.89 15.43
C ALA A 369 -16.25 16.95 16.40
N GLU A 370 -16.52 17.14 17.68
CA GLU A 370 -16.07 16.31 18.79
C GLU A 370 -17.13 15.25 19.11
N PHE A 371 -16.65 14.03 19.34
CA PHE A 371 -17.40 12.86 19.75
C PHE A 371 -16.73 12.25 20.99
N SER A 372 -17.50 11.45 21.73
CA SER A 372 -17.02 10.78 22.93
C SER A 372 -17.29 9.29 22.86
N ALA A 373 -16.28 8.49 23.15
CA ALA A 373 -16.42 7.06 23.41
C ALA A 373 -16.92 6.76 24.83
N CYS A 374 -16.98 7.80 25.67
CA CYS A 374 -17.53 7.72 27.01
C CYS A 374 -19.05 7.90 26.97
N SER A 375 -19.78 6.95 27.56
CA SER A 375 -21.16 7.14 28.02
C SER A 375 -21.19 7.30 29.54
N ASP A 376 -22.34 7.62 30.14
CA ASP A 376 -22.51 7.77 31.60
C ASP A 376 -21.95 6.61 32.45
N THR A 377 -21.72 5.44 31.85
CA THR A 377 -21.17 4.24 32.52
C THR A 377 -19.82 3.75 31.96
N LEU A 378 -19.27 4.37 30.89
CA LEU A 378 -18.12 3.88 30.10
C LEU A 378 -16.86 4.79 30.14
N CYS A 379 -16.65 5.57 31.19
CA CYS A 379 -15.52 6.52 31.27
C CYS A 379 -14.20 5.96 31.84
N THR A 380 -14.02 4.64 31.95
CA THR A 380 -12.75 4.06 32.44
C THR A 380 -11.87 3.63 31.28
N PRO A 381 -10.53 3.66 31.42
CA PRO A 381 -9.62 3.25 30.34
C PRO A 381 -9.91 1.86 29.76
N ALA A 382 -10.23 0.89 30.61
CA ALA A 382 -10.58 -0.45 30.19
C ALA A 382 -11.89 -0.49 29.37
N LYS A 383 -12.88 0.32 29.75
CA LYS A 383 -14.17 0.40 29.07
C LYS A 383 -14.07 1.15 27.74
N ILE A 384 -13.29 2.23 27.68
CA ILE A 384 -13.01 2.98 26.45
C ILE A 384 -12.30 2.06 25.43
N SER A 385 -11.29 1.31 25.86
CA SER A 385 -10.57 0.37 24.98
C SER A 385 -11.47 -0.77 24.46
N GLN A 386 -12.41 -1.27 25.27
CA GLN A 386 -13.33 -2.33 24.84
C GLN A 386 -14.48 -1.86 23.95
N GLN A 387 -14.65 -0.55 23.76
CA GLN A 387 -15.75 -0.01 22.99
C GLN A 387 -15.62 -0.37 21.51
N SER A 388 -16.66 -1.01 20.96
CA SER A 388 -16.71 -1.42 19.55
C SER A 388 -17.67 -0.60 18.70
N SER A 389 -18.59 0.15 19.35
CA SER A 389 -19.57 1.02 18.68
C SER A 389 -20.05 2.13 19.61
N ILE A 390 -20.40 3.28 19.06
CA ILE A 390 -20.96 4.41 19.79
C ILE A 390 -22.14 5.02 19.05
N GLU A 391 -23.02 5.67 19.81
CA GLU A 391 -24.07 6.50 19.23
C GLU A 391 -23.46 7.74 18.55
N PRO A 392 -23.98 8.15 17.38
CA PRO A 392 -23.43 9.26 16.60
C PRO A 392 -23.82 10.64 17.13
N THR A 393 -23.72 10.83 18.45
CA THR A 393 -24.06 12.10 19.10
C THR A 393 -22.83 13.03 19.11
N ILE A 394 -22.97 14.18 18.46
CA ILE A 394 -21.96 15.24 18.50
C ILE A 394 -21.98 15.87 19.89
N VAL A 395 -20.83 15.84 20.57
CA VAL A 395 -20.62 16.54 21.84
C VAL A 395 -20.59 18.04 21.58
N ARG A 396 -19.76 18.45 20.61
CA ARG A 396 -19.67 19.85 20.18
C ARG A 396 -19.03 20.01 18.81
N TYR A 397 -19.33 21.12 18.15
CA TYR A 397 -18.67 21.58 16.93
C TYR A 397 -17.48 22.46 17.30
N ILE A 398 -16.32 22.18 16.72
CA ILE A 398 -15.09 22.98 16.85
C ILE A 398 -14.97 23.97 15.69
N VAL A 399 -15.29 23.53 14.47
CA VAL A 399 -15.26 24.36 13.26
C VAL A 399 -16.54 24.13 12.47
N ARG A 400 -17.14 25.22 11.97
CA ARG A 400 -18.23 25.22 10.98
C ARG A 400 -17.97 26.31 9.95
N LEU A 401 -17.29 25.94 8.87
CA LEU A 401 -16.80 26.84 7.83
C LEU A 401 -17.57 26.63 6.52
N GLY A 402 -18.34 27.62 6.09
CA GLY A 402 -19.03 27.60 4.80
C GLY A 402 -18.06 27.76 3.63
N GLN A 403 -18.17 26.87 2.65
CA GLN A 403 -17.34 26.86 1.46
C GLN A 403 -18.04 27.54 0.26
N PRO A 404 -17.32 28.34 -0.55
CA PRO A 404 -17.88 28.96 -1.75
C PRO A 404 -18.09 27.96 -2.89
N PHE A 405 -17.23 26.95 -3.00
CA PHE A 405 -17.27 25.92 -4.04
C PHE A 405 -17.21 24.51 -3.44
N ILE A 406 -17.33 23.48 -4.28
CA ILE A 406 -17.42 22.07 -3.84
C ILE A 406 -16.06 21.36 -3.74
N ASN A 407 -14.97 22.04 -4.10
CA ASN A 407 -13.62 21.50 -4.20
C ASN A 407 -12.63 22.29 -3.32
N ASN A 408 -11.42 21.74 -3.15
CA ASN A 408 -10.36 22.32 -2.31
C ASN A 408 -10.81 22.73 -0.89
N ASN A 409 -11.69 21.95 -0.27
CA ASN A 409 -12.14 22.20 1.11
C ASN A 409 -11.05 21.92 2.16
N GLY A 410 -10.12 21.00 1.85
CA GLY A 410 -9.19 20.46 2.85
C GLY A 410 -9.95 19.68 3.92
N GLY A 411 -9.55 19.83 5.18
CA GLY A 411 -10.22 19.26 6.35
C GLY A 411 -9.42 18.17 7.06
N GLN A 412 -8.14 17.96 6.73
CA GLN A 412 -7.29 17.08 7.53
C GLN A 412 -7.16 17.63 8.95
N ILE A 413 -7.25 16.75 9.95
CA ILE A 413 -7.11 17.10 11.37
C ILE A 413 -6.10 16.18 12.06
N ARG A 414 -5.25 16.72 12.92
CA ARG A 414 -4.26 15.98 13.73
C ARG A 414 -3.92 16.74 15.01
N PHE A 415 -3.62 16.01 16.09
CA PHE A 415 -2.98 16.61 17.26
C PHE A 415 -1.47 16.70 17.06
N GLY A 416 -0.89 17.85 17.39
CA GLY A 416 0.56 18.02 17.45
C GLY A 416 1.15 17.51 18.75
N ALA A 417 2.49 17.41 18.80
CA ALA A 417 3.23 17.04 20.01
C ALA A 417 3.07 18.08 21.15
N ASP A 418 2.61 19.28 20.81
CA ASP A 418 2.25 20.38 21.72
C ASP A 418 0.85 20.24 22.32
N GLY A 419 0.11 19.18 21.99
CA GLY A 419 -1.24 18.92 22.49
C GLY A 419 -2.35 19.75 21.82
N MET A 420 -2.03 20.49 20.76
CA MET A 420 -3.00 21.33 20.05
C MET A 420 -3.64 20.57 18.88
N LEU A 421 -4.90 20.85 18.59
CA LEU A 421 -5.59 20.35 17.40
C LEU A 421 -5.25 21.23 16.20
N TYR A 422 -4.63 20.63 15.19
CA TYR A 422 -4.37 21.25 13.91
C TYR A 422 -5.48 20.93 12.92
N VAL A 423 -5.99 21.95 12.23
CA VAL A 423 -7.00 21.82 11.18
C VAL A 423 -6.44 22.43 9.90
N MET A 424 -6.19 21.60 8.88
CA MET A 424 -5.64 22.03 7.60
C MET A 424 -6.76 22.28 6.61
N LEU A 425 -6.98 23.53 6.22
CA LEU A 425 -8.07 23.95 5.34
C LEU A 425 -7.53 24.31 3.95
N GLY A 426 -8.28 23.95 2.91
CA GLY A 426 -7.98 24.41 1.56
C GLY A 426 -8.56 25.81 1.30
N ASP A 427 -8.32 26.36 0.11
CA ASP A 427 -8.68 27.72 -0.29
C ASP A 427 -10.19 27.94 -0.49
N GLY A 428 -11.00 26.86 -0.47
CA GLY A 428 -12.45 26.91 -0.64
C GLY A 428 -12.92 26.76 -2.10
N GLY A 429 -11.98 26.56 -3.03
CA GLY A 429 -12.25 26.07 -4.39
C GLY A 429 -12.39 27.12 -5.49
N GLY A 430 -12.48 26.65 -6.75
CA GLY A 430 -12.35 27.46 -7.96
C GLY A 430 -10.92 27.49 -8.54
N GLU A 431 -10.79 27.75 -9.85
CA GLU A 431 -9.47 27.83 -10.49
C GLU A 431 -8.71 29.09 -10.02
N TRP A 432 -7.47 28.91 -9.55
CA TRP A 432 -6.58 30.00 -9.12
C TRP A 432 -7.03 30.82 -7.90
N ASP A 433 -7.82 30.24 -6.98
CA ASP A 433 -8.40 30.94 -5.81
C ASP A 433 -9.05 32.28 -6.23
N PRO A 434 -10.14 32.24 -7.02
CA PRO A 434 -10.68 33.43 -7.69
C PRO A 434 -11.27 34.45 -6.70
N LEU A 435 -11.51 34.04 -5.45
CA LEU A 435 -11.98 34.90 -4.37
C LEU A 435 -10.83 35.39 -3.47
N GLY A 436 -9.59 34.94 -3.72
CA GLY A 436 -8.39 35.32 -2.98
C GLY A 436 -8.46 34.97 -1.49
N LEU A 437 -9.21 33.93 -1.11
CA LEU A 437 -9.45 33.61 0.30
C LEU A 437 -8.17 33.08 0.99
N ALA A 438 -7.29 32.41 0.25
CA ALA A 438 -6.04 31.90 0.81
C ALA A 438 -5.10 33.03 1.26
N GLN A 439 -5.12 34.18 0.59
CA GLN A 439 -4.33 35.35 0.96
C GLN A 439 -5.09 36.33 1.86
N ASN A 440 -6.40 36.18 1.99
CA ASN A 440 -7.21 37.02 2.86
C ASN A 440 -6.95 36.68 4.34
N PRO A 441 -6.47 37.63 5.16
CA PRO A 441 -6.18 37.41 6.59
C PRO A 441 -7.43 37.21 7.45
N LYS A 442 -8.60 37.63 6.96
CA LYS A 442 -9.89 37.47 7.62
C LYS A 442 -10.57 36.13 7.30
N ALA A 443 -10.00 35.37 6.37
CA ALA A 443 -10.50 34.07 5.93
C ALA A 443 -9.70 32.93 6.57
N PHE A 444 -10.40 31.87 6.97
CA PHE A 444 -9.75 30.64 7.45
C PHE A 444 -9.36 29.70 6.32
N GLN A 445 -9.92 29.88 5.13
CA GLN A 445 -9.52 29.15 3.94
C GLN A 445 -8.04 29.35 3.62
N GLY A 446 -7.39 28.28 3.16
CA GLY A 446 -5.97 28.23 2.83
C GLY A 446 -5.05 28.33 4.04
N LYS A 447 -5.55 28.09 5.27
CA LYS A 447 -4.77 28.19 6.52
C LYS A 447 -4.66 26.84 7.23
N VAL A 448 -3.64 26.74 8.07
CA VAL A 448 -3.54 25.72 9.11
C VAL A 448 -3.94 26.37 10.44
N LEU A 449 -5.07 25.96 10.99
CA LEU A 449 -5.52 26.42 12.30
C LEU A 449 -4.83 25.57 13.38
N ARG A 450 -4.43 26.21 14.48
CA ARG A 450 -3.88 25.55 15.68
C ARG A 450 -4.74 25.94 16.86
N LEU A 451 -5.56 25.00 17.34
CA LEU A 451 -6.63 25.21 18.29
C LEU A 451 -6.33 24.46 19.59
N ASP A 452 -6.45 25.14 20.73
CA ASP A 452 -6.45 24.49 22.03
C ASP A 452 -7.86 23.98 22.33
N VAL A 453 -8.11 22.70 22.07
CA VAL A 453 -9.40 22.05 22.38
C VAL A 453 -9.47 21.60 23.84
N LEU A 454 -9.08 22.53 24.72
CA LEU A 454 -9.11 22.51 26.18
C LEU A 454 -8.69 21.18 26.80
N ASN A 455 -7.41 21.10 27.18
CA ASN A 455 -6.92 20.09 28.10
C ASN A 455 -7.52 20.32 29.50
N GLY A 456 -8.58 19.59 29.85
CA GLY A 456 -9.04 19.51 31.24
C GLY A 456 -9.78 20.74 31.79
N ILE A 457 -10.28 21.65 30.94
CA ILE A 457 -11.42 22.47 31.36
C ILE A 457 -12.65 21.55 31.27
N SER A 458 -13.46 21.53 32.32
CA SER A 458 -14.75 20.83 32.33
C SER A 458 -15.52 21.13 31.04
N GLU A 459 -16.29 20.15 30.56
CA GLU A 459 -17.33 20.35 29.55
C GLU A 459 -17.91 21.78 29.70
N PRO A 460 -17.98 22.59 28.62
CA PRO A 460 -18.61 23.89 28.71
C PRO A 460 -19.97 23.70 29.38
N ASP A 461 -20.29 24.55 30.36
CA ASP A 461 -21.55 24.42 31.12
C ASP A 461 -22.71 24.22 30.14
N ASP A 462 -23.66 23.33 30.46
CA ASP A 462 -24.78 23.00 29.57
C ASP A 462 -25.52 24.27 29.12
N ASN A 463 -25.49 25.33 29.93
CA ASN A 463 -26.02 26.66 29.60
C ASN A 463 -25.19 27.39 28.53
N GLU A 464 -23.86 27.29 28.56
CA GLU A 464 -22.96 27.89 27.55
C GLU A 464 -23.14 27.18 26.20
N ILE A 465 -23.20 25.85 26.20
CA ILE A 465 -23.52 25.01 25.03
C ILE A 465 -24.94 25.35 24.52
N SER A 466 -25.93 25.47 25.40
CA SER A 466 -27.28 25.83 24.97
C SER A 466 -27.35 27.23 24.35
N SER A 467 -26.56 28.19 24.86
CA SER A 467 -26.54 29.58 24.38
C SER A 467 -25.81 29.77 23.04
N ARG A 468 -24.74 29.01 22.77
CA ARG A 468 -23.94 29.09 21.52
C ARG A 468 -24.33 28.01 20.50
N GLY A 469 -25.35 27.22 20.81
CA GLY A 469 -25.53 25.89 20.22
C GLY A 469 -24.38 24.96 20.60
N LEU A 470 -24.37 23.73 20.09
CA LEU A 470 -23.26 22.78 20.30
C LEU A 470 -21.87 23.32 19.85
N LEU A 471 -21.68 24.58 19.49
CA LEU A 471 -20.39 25.20 19.19
C LEU A 471 -19.58 25.42 20.49
N GLY A 472 -18.42 24.78 20.58
CA GLY A 472 -17.59 24.79 21.78
C GLY A 472 -16.54 25.88 21.83
N ALA A 473 -16.10 26.21 23.05
CA ALA A 473 -14.94 27.07 23.33
C ALA A 473 -13.64 26.32 23.07
N TYR A 474 -12.81 26.83 22.16
CA TYR A 474 -11.41 26.45 22.02
C TYR A 474 -10.54 27.69 22.32
N GLY A 475 -9.33 27.47 22.81
CA GLY A 475 -8.35 28.52 23.06
C GLY A 475 -7.49 28.80 21.82
N ILE A 476 -7.02 30.04 21.68
CA ILE A 476 -5.93 30.37 20.77
C ILE A 476 -4.63 30.28 21.59
N PRO A 477 -3.68 29.41 21.22
CA PRO A 477 -2.43 29.29 21.97
C PRO A 477 -1.70 30.64 22.08
N PRO A 478 -1.11 30.96 23.24
CA PRO A 478 -0.51 32.28 23.48
C PRO A 478 0.76 32.54 22.65
N ASP A 479 1.43 31.48 22.23
CA ASP A 479 2.59 31.47 21.32
C ASP A 479 2.20 31.52 19.84
N ASN A 480 0.90 31.55 19.51
CA ASN A 480 0.48 31.72 18.13
C ASN A 480 0.96 33.10 17.62
N PRO A 481 1.67 33.17 16.47
CA PRO A 481 2.23 34.42 15.94
C PRO A 481 1.17 35.52 15.72
N TYR A 482 -0.11 35.15 15.59
CA TYR A 482 -1.23 36.07 15.43
C TYR A 482 -2.15 36.14 16.66
N ALA A 483 -1.73 35.60 17.80
CA ALA A 483 -2.53 35.56 19.04
C ALA A 483 -3.01 36.94 19.48
N PHE A 484 -2.27 38.02 19.18
CA PHE A 484 -2.57 39.40 19.59
C PHE A 484 -3.06 40.31 18.46
N ALA A 485 -3.13 39.81 17.22
CA ALA A 485 -3.61 40.57 16.08
C ALA A 485 -5.14 40.51 16.03
N TRP A 486 -5.81 41.53 16.58
CA TRP A 486 -7.28 41.57 16.72
C TRP A 486 -8.04 41.45 15.39
N GLU A 487 -7.42 41.84 14.28
CA GLU A 487 -7.95 41.68 12.92
C GLU A 487 -7.95 40.22 12.43
N TRP A 488 -7.11 39.37 13.04
CA TRP A 488 -6.88 37.96 12.68
C TRP A 488 -7.51 36.98 13.68
N ARG A 489 -8.00 37.51 14.82
CA ARG A 489 -8.81 36.76 15.79
C ARG A 489 -10.20 36.55 15.20
N GLY A 490 -10.35 35.55 14.34
CA GLY A 490 -11.59 35.28 13.61
C GLY A 490 -12.82 35.29 14.52
N ARG A 491 -13.59 36.38 14.42
CA ARG A 491 -14.73 36.70 15.30
C ARG A 491 -15.80 35.60 15.31
N CYS A 492 -15.87 34.81 14.24
CA CYS A 492 -16.91 33.81 14.03
C CYS A 492 -16.59 32.43 14.61
N LEU A 493 -15.43 32.23 15.22
CA LEU A 493 -15.14 31.03 16.00
C LEU A 493 -15.14 31.31 17.52
N ARG A 494 -15.70 32.43 18.00
CA ARG A 494 -15.80 32.76 19.44
C ARG A 494 -17.21 32.54 19.98
#